data_AF-A0A965Z2G0-F1
#
_entry.id   AF-A0A965Z2G0-F1
#
_cell.length_a   1.000
_cell.length_b   1.000
_cell.length_c   1.000
_cell.angle_alpha   90.00
_cell.angle_beta   90.00
_cell.angle_gamma   90.00
#
_symmetry.space_group_name_H-M   'P 1'
#
loop_
_entity.id
_entity.type
_entity.pdbx_description
1 polymer ?
#
loop_
_entity_poly.entity_id
_entity_poly.type
_entity_poly.pdbx_seq_one_letter_code
_entity_poly.pdbx_strand_id
1 'polypeptide(L)'
;MKKSTSWIAAFLILTGGFSALRAEAPPLFAPEPPEPAAAALVEAYLPLLAAGQYEPALQLVDLRGMRQYLLDRRLSDLQRKNPELTEQELQDVSVQLQVNDLNPERLKLILADMYKAAAYEGMALTVAGYAPAPDGNGYLVSVAGRTPDGQEKPVLLGLKKLGEEWRVAPEIVEELGRKSVIAAAQPVPPPPPVAAAVDAYWKRWQAGELDEAYALHSADYRENVPLLAFLQQAQELIAEIGPPTAWNIVQCRPIGPATLGLGVEVQGSAGARPTIMIFRKQGETWVLANSQFRMPVPAAPPAAGPTEPKRPFQTDLKPDLKPAVPAASSAPAAEPSPAPAQPAPAQPAAPLGPDAP
;
A
#
# COMPACT_ATOMS: atom_id res chain seq x y z
N MET A 1 -17.58 -24.26 -3.68
CA MET A 1 -17.12 -23.24 -2.70
C MET A 1 -15.99 -22.44 -3.34
N LYS A 2 -16.13 -21.12 -3.50
CA LYS A 2 -15.07 -20.28 -4.12
C LYS A 2 -14.31 -19.53 -3.01
N LYS A 3 -13.01 -19.81 -2.86
CA LYS A 3 -12.11 -19.05 -1.98
C LYS A 3 -11.56 -17.87 -2.77
N SER A 4 -11.91 -16.64 -2.38
CA SER A 4 -11.25 -15.44 -2.90
C SER A 4 -9.98 -15.21 -2.10
N THR A 5 -8.82 -15.20 -2.77
CA THR A 5 -7.52 -14.99 -2.11
C THR A 5 -7.22 -13.50 -2.12
N SER A 6 -7.08 -12.89 -0.93
CA SER A 6 -6.68 -11.49 -0.81
C SER A 6 -5.18 -11.34 -1.10
N TRP A 7 -4.83 -10.48 -2.06
CA TRP A 7 -3.46 -10.30 -2.57
C TRP A 7 -2.77 -9.04 -1.98
N ILE A 8 -2.66 -8.95 -0.65
CA ILE A 8 -1.84 -7.93 0.02
C ILE A 8 -1.17 -8.51 1.28
N ALA A 9 0.14 -8.78 1.22
CA ALA A 9 1.12 -8.53 2.29
C ALA A 9 2.49 -9.20 2.02
N ALA A 10 3.56 -8.54 2.48
CA ALA A 10 4.92 -9.06 2.73
C ALA A 10 5.77 -9.52 1.52
N PHE A 11 7.11 -9.45 1.56
CA PHE A 11 8.10 -8.52 2.16
C PHE A 11 9.45 -9.02 1.62
N LEU A 12 10.49 -8.19 1.46
CA LEU A 12 11.87 -8.71 1.46
C LEU A 12 12.88 -7.65 1.91
N ILE A 13 13.39 -7.88 3.12
CA ILE A 13 14.62 -7.26 3.63
C ILE A 13 15.79 -8.02 3.00
N LEU A 14 16.82 -7.30 2.54
CA LEU A 14 18.13 -7.88 2.28
C LEU A 14 19.20 -6.96 2.85
N THR A 15 19.78 -7.38 3.97
CA THR A 15 21.03 -6.86 4.53
C THR A 15 22.22 -7.60 3.92
N GLY A 16 23.38 -6.94 3.88
CA GLY A 16 24.65 -7.53 3.43
C GLY A 16 25.23 -6.81 2.21
N GLY A 17 26.19 -5.94 2.44
CA GLY A 17 26.92 -5.25 1.37
C GLY A 17 28.17 -6.00 0.91
N PHE A 18 28.66 -5.65 -0.27
CA PHE A 18 30.09 -5.41 -0.55
C PHE A 18 30.20 -4.61 -1.85
N SER A 19 31.12 -3.64 -1.88
CA SER A 19 31.40 -2.83 -3.08
C SER A 19 32.28 -3.60 -4.06
N ALA A 20 31.91 -3.61 -5.35
CA ALA A 20 32.85 -3.40 -6.46
C ALA A 20 32.13 -3.29 -7.82
N LEU A 21 32.54 -2.27 -8.60
CA LEU A 21 32.54 -2.26 -10.07
C LEU A 21 31.22 -2.57 -10.79
N ARG A 22 30.38 -1.54 -10.88
CA ARG A 22 29.58 -1.29 -12.08
C ARG A 22 29.61 0.20 -12.41
N ALA A 23 29.63 0.54 -13.69
CA ALA A 23 29.37 1.91 -14.11
C ALA A 23 27.98 2.29 -13.57
N GLU A 24 27.93 3.29 -12.69
CA GLU A 24 26.68 3.75 -12.11
C GLU A 24 25.78 4.27 -13.23
N ALA A 25 24.61 3.65 -13.38
CA ALA A 25 23.48 4.40 -13.89
C ALA A 25 23.33 5.64 -12.97
N PRO A 26 23.13 6.85 -13.52
CA PRO A 26 23.09 8.06 -12.70
C PRO A 26 22.10 7.86 -11.55
N PRO A 27 22.45 8.26 -10.32
CA PRO A 27 21.64 7.97 -9.15
C PRO A 27 20.23 8.50 -9.39
N LEU A 28 19.23 7.65 -9.17
CA LEU A 28 17.84 7.97 -9.50
C LEU A 28 17.34 9.22 -8.77
N PHE A 29 17.99 9.56 -7.64
CA PHE A 29 17.82 10.78 -6.87
C PHE A 29 19.15 11.54 -6.81
N ALA A 30 19.14 12.82 -7.17
CA ALA A 30 20.27 13.75 -7.00
C ALA A 30 20.30 14.33 -5.57
N PRO A 31 21.48 14.67 -5.01
CA PRO A 31 21.57 15.19 -3.65
C PRO A 31 21.12 16.66 -3.52
N GLU A 32 21.22 17.45 -4.58
CA GLU A 32 20.83 18.88 -4.57
C GLU A 32 19.36 19.07 -4.96
N PRO A 33 18.65 20.03 -4.33
CA PRO A 33 17.27 20.33 -4.68
C PRO A 33 17.17 21.04 -6.04
N PRO A 34 16.33 20.54 -6.97
CA PRO A 34 16.24 21.09 -8.32
C PRO A 34 15.55 22.47 -8.41
N GLU A 35 14.70 22.83 -7.44
CA GLU A 35 14.21 24.20 -7.23
C GLU A 35 14.26 24.55 -5.72
N PRO A 36 14.69 25.76 -5.32
CA PRO A 36 14.80 26.13 -3.90
C PRO A 36 13.44 26.20 -3.20
N ALA A 37 12.37 26.56 -3.91
CA ALA A 37 11.02 26.58 -3.35
C ALA A 37 10.47 25.16 -3.07
N ALA A 38 10.88 24.16 -3.85
CA ALA A 38 10.57 22.75 -3.59
C ALA A 38 11.34 22.23 -2.36
N ALA A 39 12.58 22.68 -2.14
CA ALA A 39 13.35 22.39 -0.93
C ALA A 39 12.68 22.98 0.32
N ALA A 40 12.35 24.28 0.28
CA ALA A 40 11.72 25.00 1.39
C ALA A 40 10.38 24.37 1.81
N LEU A 41 9.60 23.84 0.87
CA LEU A 41 8.40 23.07 1.18
C LEU A 41 8.70 21.79 2.00
N VAL A 42 9.74 21.04 1.62
CA VAL A 42 10.15 19.81 2.33
C VAL A 42 10.70 20.15 3.72
N GLU A 43 11.51 21.20 3.82
CA GLU A 43 12.04 21.72 5.08
C GLU A 43 10.95 22.23 6.02
N ALA A 44 9.84 22.77 5.50
CA ALA A 44 8.66 23.11 6.28
C ALA A 44 7.81 21.89 6.66
N TYR A 45 7.68 20.90 5.77
CA TYR A 45 6.76 19.77 5.93
C TYR A 45 7.30 18.65 6.84
N LEU A 46 8.57 18.26 6.71
CA LEU A 46 9.14 17.15 7.49
C LEU A 46 9.15 17.41 9.02
N PRO A 47 9.49 18.61 9.53
CA PRO A 47 9.43 18.88 10.97
C PRO A 47 8.01 18.80 11.52
N LEU A 48 6.98 19.19 10.74
CA LEU A 48 5.58 19.07 11.17
C LEU A 48 5.16 17.61 11.32
N LEU A 49 5.56 16.73 10.39
CA LEU A 49 5.33 15.29 10.54
C LEU A 49 6.07 14.69 11.75
N ALA A 50 7.35 15.03 11.92
CA ALA A 50 8.17 14.56 13.03
C ALA A 50 7.66 15.04 14.40
N ALA A 51 7.05 16.23 14.46
CA ALA A 51 6.43 16.78 15.66
C ALA A 51 4.98 16.33 15.90
N GLY A 52 4.44 15.40 15.10
CA GLY A 52 3.03 14.96 15.20
C GLY A 52 2.00 16.04 14.81
N GLN A 53 2.44 17.16 14.22
CA GLN A 53 1.60 18.30 13.83
C GLN A 53 0.92 18.04 12.48
N TYR A 54 0.08 17.01 12.44
CA TYR A 54 -0.56 16.55 11.20
C TYR A 54 -1.51 17.57 10.59
N GLU A 55 -2.25 18.36 11.40
CA GLU A 55 -3.19 19.35 10.85
C GLU A 55 -2.46 20.50 10.11
N PRO A 56 -1.40 21.14 10.66
CA PRO A 56 -0.52 22.00 9.87
C PRO A 56 0.13 21.32 8.66
N ALA A 57 0.61 20.07 8.80
CA ALA A 57 1.23 19.34 7.68
C ALA A 57 0.25 19.15 6.51
N LEU A 58 -1.04 18.89 6.78
CA LEU A 58 -2.08 18.74 5.76
C LEU A 58 -2.38 20.04 5.00
N GLN A 59 -2.07 21.22 5.55
CA GLN A 59 -2.21 22.50 4.84
C GLN A 59 -1.16 22.67 3.72
N LEU A 60 -0.09 21.88 3.75
CA LEU A 60 0.96 21.86 2.71
C LEU A 60 0.66 20.83 1.60
N VAL A 61 -0.41 20.04 1.74
CA VAL A 61 -0.80 18.98 0.79
C VAL A 61 -1.80 19.50 -0.25
N ASP A 62 -1.62 19.11 -1.52
CA ASP A 62 -2.61 19.35 -2.58
C ASP A 62 -3.81 18.39 -2.46
N LEU A 63 -4.68 18.71 -1.50
CA LEU A 63 -5.96 18.00 -1.34
C LEU A 63 -6.86 18.11 -2.57
N ARG A 64 -6.70 19.15 -3.40
CA ARG A 64 -7.50 19.35 -4.63
C ARG A 64 -7.02 18.40 -5.74
N GLY A 65 -5.72 18.34 -5.99
CA GLY A 65 -5.09 17.41 -6.92
C GLY A 65 -5.37 15.96 -6.54
N MET A 66 -5.19 15.60 -5.27
CA MET A 66 -5.51 14.26 -4.77
C MET A 66 -7.01 13.93 -4.94
N ARG A 67 -7.92 14.86 -4.65
CA ARG A 67 -9.37 14.68 -4.87
C ARG A 67 -9.69 14.40 -6.34
N GLN A 68 -9.10 15.17 -7.25
CA GLN A 68 -9.28 15.01 -8.70
C GLN A 68 -8.72 13.67 -9.20
N TYR A 69 -7.50 13.32 -8.78
CA TYR A 69 -6.88 12.04 -9.10
C TYR A 69 -7.73 10.84 -8.68
N LEU A 70 -8.27 10.85 -7.45
CA LEU A 70 -9.12 9.77 -6.95
C LEU A 70 -10.45 9.69 -7.72
N LEU A 71 -11.00 10.82 -8.17
CA LEU A 71 -12.18 10.88 -9.02
C LEU A 71 -11.90 10.26 -10.39
N ASP A 72 -10.88 10.74 -11.10
CA ASP A 72 -10.52 10.29 -12.45
C ASP A 72 -10.15 8.80 -12.45
N ARG A 73 -9.43 8.36 -11.42
CA ARG A 73 -9.14 6.93 -11.18
C ARG A 73 -10.44 6.14 -11.04
N ARG A 74 -11.40 6.61 -10.23
CA ARG A 74 -12.64 5.88 -9.97
C ARG A 74 -13.54 5.82 -11.20
N LEU A 75 -13.66 6.91 -11.96
CA LEU A 75 -14.41 6.95 -13.21
C LEU A 75 -13.78 6.04 -14.26
N SER A 76 -12.45 6.07 -14.41
CA SER A 76 -11.71 5.16 -15.31
C SER A 76 -11.89 3.68 -14.94
N ASP A 77 -11.87 3.35 -13.64
CA ASP A 77 -12.07 1.98 -13.16
C ASP A 77 -13.54 1.53 -13.30
N LEU A 78 -14.51 2.45 -13.35
CA LEU A 78 -15.92 2.15 -13.63
C LEU A 78 -16.17 1.94 -15.13
N GLN A 79 -15.72 2.86 -15.99
CA GLN A 79 -15.80 2.73 -17.46
C GLN A 79 -15.19 1.42 -17.95
N ARG A 80 -14.07 0.99 -17.36
CA ARG A 80 -13.40 -0.27 -17.72
C ARG A 80 -14.22 -1.52 -17.36
N LYS A 81 -15.05 -1.45 -16.32
CA LYS A 81 -15.87 -2.57 -15.86
C LYS A 81 -17.23 -2.61 -16.58
N ASN A 82 -17.77 -1.44 -16.88
CA ASN A 82 -19.10 -1.22 -17.45
C ASN A 82 -18.95 -0.30 -18.68
N PRO A 83 -18.42 -0.80 -19.83
CA PRO A 83 -18.21 0.00 -21.04
C PRO A 83 -19.51 0.54 -21.67
N GLU A 84 -20.67 0.03 -21.25
CA GLU A 84 -22.00 0.47 -21.65
C GLU A 84 -22.49 1.75 -20.95
N LEU A 85 -21.78 2.24 -19.92
CA LEU A 85 -22.16 3.48 -19.21
C LEU A 85 -22.15 4.69 -20.13
N THR A 86 -23.26 5.43 -20.13
CA THR A 86 -23.38 6.70 -20.86
C THR A 86 -22.60 7.84 -20.18
N GLU A 87 -22.28 8.88 -20.95
CA GLU A 87 -21.62 10.09 -20.42
C GLU A 87 -22.45 10.76 -19.32
N GLN A 88 -23.78 10.73 -19.42
CA GLN A 88 -24.69 11.27 -18.41
C GLN A 88 -24.61 10.49 -17.10
N GLU A 89 -24.64 9.14 -17.15
CA GLU A 89 -24.52 8.31 -15.95
C GLU A 89 -23.15 8.48 -15.27
N LEU A 90 -22.08 8.61 -16.06
CA LEU A 90 -20.74 8.92 -15.54
C LEU A 90 -20.68 10.28 -14.86
N GLN A 91 -21.38 11.29 -15.40
CA GLN A 91 -21.46 12.61 -14.80
C GLN A 91 -22.26 12.60 -13.49
N ASP A 92 -23.39 11.89 -13.45
CA ASP A 92 -24.21 11.75 -12.23
C ASP A 92 -23.43 10.99 -11.14
N VAL A 93 -22.70 9.93 -11.50
CA VAL A 93 -21.80 9.21 -10.58
C VAL A 93 -20.63 10.09 -10.13
N SER A 94 -20.06 10.92 -11.00
CA SER A 94 -19.00 11.88 -10.65
C SER A 94 -19.46 12.84 -9.56
N VAL A 95 -20.66 13.41 -9.69
CA VAL A 95 -21.26 14.29 -8.66
C VAL A 95 -21.45 13.54 -7.34
N GLN A 96 -22.00 12.31 -7.37
CA GLN A 96 -22.21 11.52 -6.15
C GLN A 96 -20.88 11.16 -5.44
N LEU A 97 -19.84 10.79 -6.20
CA LEU A 97 -18.51 10.51 -5.65
C LEU A 97 -17.89 11.76 -5.01
N GLN A 98 -18.01 12.91 -5.67
CA GLN A 98 -17.49 14.18 -5.18
C GLN A 98 -18.13 14.66 -3.87
N VAL A 99 -19.43 14.41 -3.68
CA VAL A 99 -20.16 14.80 -2.47
C VAL A 99 -19.92 13.83 -1.31
N ASN A 100 -19.97 12.52 -1.57
CA ASN A 100 -19.99 11.50 -0.52
C ASN A 100 -18.59 10.96 -0.15
N ASP A 101 -17.82 10.53 -1.14
CA ASP A 101 -16.57 9.80 -0.93
C ASP A 101 -15.33 10.68 -0.99
N LEU A 102 -15.33 11.67 -1.88
CA LEU A 102 -14.23 12.60 -2.09
C LEU A 102 -14.52 13.97 -1.46
N ASN A 103 -15.25 13.99 -0.34
CA ASN A 103 -15.49 15.19 0.45
C ASN A 103 -14.16 15.68 1.07
N PRO A 104 -13.78 16.97 0.93
CA PRO A 104 -12.49 17.48 1.42
C PRO A 104 -12.23 17.23 2.91
N GLU A 105 -13.22 17.42 3.79
CA GLU A 105 -13.03 17.21 5.23
C GLU A 105 -12.89 15.72 5.57
N ARG A 106 -13.59 14.84 4.85
CA ARG A 106 -13.41 13.39 4.97
C ARG A 106 -12.01 12.96 4.50
N LEU A 107 -11.49 13.56 3.43
CA LEU A 107 -10.13 13.29 2.93
C LEU A 107 -9.05 13.74 3.92
N LYS A 108 -9.20 14.91 4.56
CA LYS A 108 -8.30 15.36 5.65
C LYS A 108 -8.27 14.36 6.79
N LEU A 109 -9.44 13.93 7.29
CA LEU A 109 -9.52 12.96 8.38
C LEU A 109 -8.82 11.64 8.04
N ILE A 110 -9.05 11.11 6.81
CA ILE A 110 -8.39 9.90 6.33
C ILE A 110 -6.86 10.08 6.29
N LEU A 111 -6.35 11.19 5.76
CA LEU A 111 -4.91 11.44 5.71
C LEU A 111 -4.30 11.65 7.10
N ALA A 112 -4.98 12.34 8.01
CA ALA A 112 -4.54 12.52 9.39
C ALA A 112 -4.42 11.15 10.10
N ASP A 113 -5.40 10.27 9.92
CA ASP A 113 -5.36 8.92 10.48
C ASP A 113 -4.30 8.03 9.80
N MET A 114 -4.04 8.22 8.49
CA MET A 114 -2.90 7.59 7.82
C MET A 114 -1.55 8.06 8.36
N TYR A 115 -1.38 9.35 8.68
CA TYR A 115 -0.14 9.86 9.28
C TYR A 115 0.07 9.33 10.71
N LYS A 116 -1.00 9.25 11.53
CA LYS A 116 -0.96 8.59 12.84
C LYS A 116 -0.58 7.12 12.73
N ALA A 117 -1.22 6.37 11.82
CA ALA A 117 -0.93 4.96 11.58
C ALA A 117 0.49 4.74 11.02
N ALA A 118 1.04 5.72 10.30
CA ALA A 118 2.43 5.72 9.87
C ALA A 118 3.43 6.11 10.99
N ALA A 119 2.95 6.56 12.16
CA ALA A 119 3.74 6.84 13.36
C ALA A 119 4.94 7.79 13.14
N TYR A 120 4.77 8.85 12.33
CA TYR A 120 5.86 9.79 12.02
C TYR A 120 6.35 10.61 13.22
N GLU A 121 5.53 10.74 14.26
CA GLU A 121 5.88 11.44 15.50
C GLU A 121 7.15 10.86 16.16
N GLY A 122 8.10 11.72 16.47
CA GLY A 122 9.40 11.36 17.02
C GLY A 122 10.40 10.77 16.02
N MET A 123 10.06 10.59 14.74
CA MET A 123 11.03 10.14 13.74
C MET A 123 12.05 11.24 13.38
N ALA A 124 13.32 10.86 13.29
CA ALA A 124 14.32 11.68 12.62
C ALA A 124 14.15 11.51 11.10
N LEU A 125 13.68 12.55 10.40
CA LEU A 125 13.44 12.54 8.96
C LEU A 125 14.52 13.36 8.25
N THR A 126 15.32 12.72 7.40
CA THR A 126 16.41 13.38 6.64
C THR A 126 16.21 13.18 5.14
N VAL A 127 16.34 14.23 4.34
CA VAL A 127 16.28 14.11 2.87
C VAL A 127 17.50 13.34 2.36
N ALA A 128 17.26 12.31 1.56
CA ALA A 128 18.27 11.48 0.91
C ALA A 128 18.50 11.86 -0.56
N GLY A 129 17.53 12.53 -1.21
CA GLY A 129 17.71 13.13 -2.53
C GLY A 129 16.40 13.39 -3.29
N TYR A 130 16.52 13.99 -4.47
CA TYR A 130 15.42 14.47 -5.33
C TYR A 130 15.48 13.85 -6.73
N ALA A 131 14.33 13.46 -7.28
CA ALA A 131 14.18 12.95 -8.65
C ALA A 131 13.05 13.69 -9.37
N PRO A 132 13.05 13.79 -10.72
CA PRO A 132 11.89 14.29 -11.46
C PRO A 132 10.67 13.37 -11.26
N ALA A 133 9.48 13.96 -11.16
CA ALA A 133 8.23 13.21 -11.14
C ALA A 133 7.96 12.55 -12.52
N PRO A 134 7.26 11.39 -12.58
CA PRO A 134 7.06 10.66 -13.84
C PRO A 134 6.23 11.39 -14.92
N ASP A 135 5.50 12.44 -14.54
CA ASP A 135 4.72 13.30 -15.44
C ASP A 135 5.47 14.59 -15.84
N GLY A 136 6.65 14.83 -15.29
CA GLY A 136 7.49 16.02 -15.54
C GLY A 136 7.07 17.29 -14.79
N ASN A 137 5.96 17.30 -14.05
CA ASN A 137 5.40 18.52 -13.43
C ASN A 137 5.69 18.65 -11.92
N GLY A 138 6.78 18.04 -11.46
CA GLY A 138 7.10 17.97 -10.05
C GLY A 138 8.33 17.13 -9.75
N TYR A 139 8.49 16.77 -8.47
CA TYR A 139 9.61 15.99 -7.98
C TYR A 139 9.18 14.87 -7.04
N LEU A 140 9.95 13.79 -7.01
CA LEU A 140 9.95 12.79 -5.96
C LEU A 140 11.07 13.11 -4.98
N VAL A 141 10.81 12.98 -3.68
CA VAL A 141 11.81 13.20 -2.62
C VAL A 141 11.98 11.91 -1.85
N SER A 142 13.19 11.36 -1.87
CA SER A 142 13.58 10.26 -1.00
C SER A 142 13.93 10.82 0.37
N VAL A 143 13.34 10.26 1.42
CA VAL A 143 13.54 10.67 2.82
C VAL A 143 13.90 9.42 3.63
N ALA A 144 15.07 9.45 4.26
CA ALA A 144 15.47 8.47 5.24
C ALA A 144 14.83 8.84 6.59
N GLY A 145 13.80 8.09 6.99
CA GLY A 145 13.25 8.16 8.33
C GLY A 145 13.96 7.19 9.26
N ARG A 146 14.24 7.59 10.50
CA ARG A 146 14.65 6.70 11.59
C ARG A 146 13.72 6.89 12.78
N THR A 147 13.15 5.79 13.26
CA THR A 147 12.24 5.78 14.41
C THR A 147 12.99 5.96 15.74
N PRO A 148 12.29 6.30 16.85
CA PRO A 148 12.92 6.41 18.17
C PRO A 148 13.62 5.14 18.65
N ASP A 149 13.15 3.95 18.24
CA ASP A 149 13.77 2.64 18.50
C ASP A 149 14.87 2.27 17.50
N GLY A 150 15.24 3.19 16.60
CA GLY A 150 16.39 3.07 15.70
C GLY A 150 16.13 2.34 14.38
N GLN A 151 14.88 1.92 14.10
CA GLN A 151 14.53 1.28 12.83
C GLN A 151 14.54 2.29 11.69
N GLU A 152 15.05 1.89 10.53
CA GLU A 152 15.04 2.71 9.33
C GLU A 152 13.75 2.48 8.54
N LYS A 153 13.06 3.59 8.25
CA LYS A 153 11.81 3.64 7.50
C LYS A 153 12.01 4.56 6.29
N PRO A 154 12.20 4.01 5.08
CA PRO A 154 12.25 4.83 3.89
C PRO A 154 10.88 5.45 3.62
N VAL A 155 10.87 6.75 3.33
CA VAL A 155 9.68 7.53 2.97
C VAL A 155 9.92 8.13 1.59
N LEU A 156 8.88 8.11 0.74
CA LEU A 156 8.89 8.75 -0.57
C LEU A 156 7.77 9.79 -0.60
N LEU A 157 8.11 11.04 -0.92
CA LEU A 157 7.15 12.13 -1.09
C LEU A 157 7.05 12.51 -2.56
N GLY A 158 5.86 12.92 -3.00
CA GLY A 158 5.66 13.63 -4.26
C GLY A 158 5.49 15.11 -3.97
N LEU A 159 6.09 15.97 -4.79
CA LEU A 159 5.91 17.41 -4.80
C LEU A 159 5.41 17.84 -6.19
N LYS A 160 4.54 18.85 -6.22
CA LYS A 160 3.98 19.39 -7.47
C LYS A 160 3.97 20.91 -7.45
N LYS A 161 4.22 21.50 -8.61
CA LYS A 161 4.14 22.95 -8.81
C LYS A 161 2.75 23.33 -9.32
N LEU A 162 2.08 24.22 -8.61
CA LEU A 162 0.73 24.72 -8.89
C LEU A 162 0.80 26.23 -9.14
N GLY A 163 1.16 26.61 -10.37
CA GLY A 163 1.52 27.99 -10.70
C GLY A 163 2.83 28.37 -10.02
N GLU A 164 2.80 29.36 -9.13
CA GLU A 164 3.96 29.80 -8.35
C GLU A 164 4.14 29.03 -7.03
N GLU A 165 3.13 28.27 -6.58
CA GLU A 165 3.18 27.55 -5.32
C GLU A 165 3.67 26.11 -5.48
N TRP A 166 4.41 25.61 -4.49
CA TRP A 166 4.74 24.20 -4.36
C TRP A 166 3.84 23.55 -3.30
N ARG A 167 3.33 22.34 -3.59
CA ARG A 167 2.54 21.52 -2.65
C ARG A 167 3.02 20.08 -2.61
N VAL A 168 2.80 19.40 -1.48
CA VAL A 168 3.00 17.95 -1.36
C VAL A 168 1.85 17.26 -2.10
N ALA A 169 2.17 16.36 -3.01
CA ALA A 169 1.24 15.72 -3.94
C ALA A 169 1.32 14.18 -3.76
N PRO A 170 0.55 13.61 -2.82
CA PRO A 170 0.55 12.17 -2.53
C PRO A 170 0.19 11.31 -3.75
N GLU A 171 -0.61 11.85 -4.67
CA GLU A 171 -1.07 11.15 -5.86
C GLU A 171 0.07 10.78 -6.81
N ILE A 172 1.19 11.52 -6.81
CA ILE A 172 2.38 11.19 -7.62
C ILE A 172 3.00 9.87 -7.15
N VAL A 173 3.08 9.67 -5.83
CA VAL A 173 3.62 8.44 -5.22
C VAL A 173 2.64 7.29 -5.39
N GLU A 174 1.32 7.56 -5.26
CA GLU A 174 0.28 6.56 -5.51
C GLU A 174 0.26 6.12 -6.99
N GLU A 175 0.39 7.06 -7.94
CA GLU A 175 0.47 6.75 -9.36
C GLU A 175 1.76 6.03 -9.73
N LEU A 176 2.91 6.40 -9.14
CA LEU A 176 4.16 5.65 -9.31
C LEU A 176 4.01 4.21 -8.80
N GLY A 177 3.43 4.03 -7.61
CA GLY A 177 3.09 2.72 -7.06
C GLY A 177 2.16 1.94 -7.99
N ARG A 178 1.09 2.56 -8.48
CA ARG A 178 0.13 1.96 -9.43
C ARG A 178 0.79 1.58 -10.75
N LYS A 179 1.60 2.46 -11.36
CA LYS A 179 2.34 2.19 -12.61
C LYS A 179 3.35 1.08 -12.41
N SER A 180 4.04 1.04 -11.26
CA SER A 180 4.97 -0.03 -10.91
C SER A 180 4.25 -1.37 -10.72
N VAL A 181 3.08 -1.38 -10.07
CA VAL A 181 2.22 -2.57 -9.93
C VAL A 181 1.65 -3.01 -11.29
N ILE A 182 1.22 -2.09 -12.15
CA ILE A 182 0.73 -2.40 -13.50
C ILE A 182 1.87 -2.93 -14.39
N ALA A 183 3.06 -2.33 -14.34
CA ALA A 183 4.23 -2.82 -15.07
C ALA A 183 4.69 -4.19 -14.57
N ALA A 184 4.62 -4.44 -13.25
CA ALA A 184 4.84 -5.76 -12.67
C ALA A 184 3.72 -6.77 -12.99
N ALA A 185 2.50 -6.29 -13.30
CA ALA A 185 1.36 -7.11 -13.69
C ALA A 185 1.25 -7.34 -15.21
N GLN A 186 1.98 -6.60 -16.04
CA GLN A 186 2.14 -6.96 -17.45
C GLN A 186 3.05 -8.20 -17.54
N PRO A 187 2.58 -9.32 -18.10
CA PRO A 187 3.39 -10.52 -18.21
C PRO A 187 4.47 -10.31 -19.27
N VAL A 188 5.66 -9.92 -18.83
CA VAL A 188 6.87 -9.97 -19.66
C VAL A 188 7.07 -11.44 -20.06
N PRO A 189 7.17 -11.78 -21.36
CA PRO A 189 7.37 -13.18 -21.76
C PRO A 189 8.69 -13.69 -21.17
N PRO A 190 8.69 -14.88 -20.52
CA PRO A 190 9.92 -15.46 -20.00
C PRO A 190 10.90 -15.75 -21.15
N PRO A 191 12.23 -15.58 -20.95
CA PRO A 191 13.21 -15.96 -21.97
C PRO A 191 13.03 -17.43 -22.38
N PRO A 192 13.16 -17.80 -23.68
CA PRO A 192 12.90 -19.16 -24.13
C PRO A 192 13.65 -20.27 -23.35
N PRO A 193 14.93 -20.10 -22.93
CA PRO A 193 15.60 -21.09 -22.09
C PRO A 193 14.98 -21.26 -20.70
N VAL A 194 14.39 -20.20 -20.13
CA VAL A 194 13.71 -20.24 -18.83
C VAL A 194 12.37 -20.94 -18.96
N ALA A 195 11.60 -20.63 -20.01
CA ALA A 195 10.35 -21.32 -20.30
C ALA A 195 10.55 -22.84 -20.49
N ALA A 196 11.58 -23.22 -21.26
CA ALA A 196 11.97 -24.62 -21.45
C ALA A 196 12.42 -25.29 -20.14
N ALA A 197 13.14 -24.58 -19.26
CA ALA A 197 13.55 -25.12 -17.97
C ALA A 197 12.36 -25.34 -17.00
N VAL A 198 11.37 -24.44 -16.99
CA VAL A 198 10.12 -24.64 -16.23
C VAL A 198 9.34 -25.85 -16.75
N ASP A 199 9.24 -25.99 -18.07
CA ASP A 199 8.54 -27.11 -18.71
C ASP A 199 9.24 -28.47 -18.45
N ALA A 200 10.57 -28.52 -18.58
CA ALA A 200 11.35 -29.70 -18.23
C ALA A 200 11.19 -30.08 -16.75
N TYR A 201 11.20 -29.10 -15.85
CA TYR A 201 11.03 -29.31 -14.42
C TYR A 201 9.69 -29.96 -14.08
N TRP A 202 8.57 -29.40 -14.56
CA TRP A 202 7.26 -29.95 -14.24
C TRP A 202 6.92 -31.25 -14.97
N LYS A 203 7.55 -31.53 -16.14
CA LYS A 203 7.48 -32.85 -16.78
C LYS A 203 8.06 -33.96 -15.89
N ARG A 204 9.17 -33.72 -15.20
CA ARG A 204 9.73 -34.68 -14.22
C ARG A 204 8.78 -34.92 -13.04
N TRP A 205 8.11 -33.87 -12.55
CA TRP A 205 7.05 -34.02 -11.54
C TRP A 205 5.85 -34.84 -12.04
N GLN A 206 5.40 -34.60 -13.27
CA GLN A 206 4.31 -35.34 -13.90
C GLN A 206 4.66 -36.82 -14.12
N ALA A 207 5.93 -37.12 -14.41
CA ALA A 207 6.44 -38.49 -14.53
C ALA A 207 6.68 -39.19 -13.17
N GLY A 208 6.70 -38.44 -12.05
CA GLY A 208 7.06 -38.95 -10.72
C GLY A 208 8.58 -39.00 -10.45
N GLU A 209 9.40 -38.50 -11.37
CA GLU A 209 10.86 -38.47 -11.35
C GLU A 209 11.36 -37.29 -10.48
N LEU A 210 10.98 -37.28 -9.20
CA LEU A 210 11.20 -36.14 -8.30
C LEU A 210 12.68 -35.91 -7.95
N ASP A 211 13.51 -36.96 -7.98
CA ASP A 211 14.97 -36.87 -7.84
C ASP A 211 15.62 -36.21 -9.07
N GLU A 212 15.13 -36.51 -10.28
CA GLU A 212 15.53 -35.79 -11.50
C GLU A 212 15.05 -34.34 -11.48
N ALA A 213 13.84 -34.07 -10.99
CA ALA A 213 13.35 -32.70 -10.80
C ALA A 213 14.21 -31.92 -9.79
N TYR A 214 14.65 -32.57 -8.71
CA TYR A 214 15.60 -31.99 -7.75
C TYR A 214 16.95 -31.69 -8.41
N ALA A 215 17.46 -32.59 -9.26
CA ALA A 215 18.74 -32.42 -9.95
C ALA A 215 18.80 -31.20 -10.89
N LEU A 216 17.65 -30.71 -11.38
CA LEU A 216 17.55 -29.47 -12.18
C LEU A 216 17.80 -28.17 -11.37
N HIS A 217 17.83 -28.25 -10.04
CA HIS A 217 18.22 -27.11 -9.21
C HIS A 217 19.74 -26.86 -9.21
N SER A 218 20.12 -25.60 -9.01
CA SER A 218 21.51 -25.16 -8.86
C SER A 218 22.26 -25.95 -7.77
N ALA A 219 23.58 -26.00 -7.88
CA ALA A 219 24.44 -26.57 -6.83
C ALA A 219 24.16 -25.89 -5.48
N ASP A 220 24.16 -24.55 -5.45
CA ASP A 220 23.86 -23.74 -4.27
C ASP A 220 22.55 -24.17 -3.57
N TYR A 221 21.49 -24.44 -4.33
CA TYR A 221 20.21 -24.88 -3.76
C TYR A 221 20.33 -26.28 -3.14
N ARG A 222 20.98 -27.21 -3.84
CA ARG A 222 21.14 -28.60 -3.40
C ARG A 222 22.11 -28.77 -2.22
N GLU A 223 23.03 -27.82 -2.02
CA GLU A 223 23.86 -27.71 -0.82
C GLU A 223 23.05 -27.24 0.41
N ASN A 224 22.06 -26.38 0.21
CA ASN A 224 21.26 -25.78 1.29
C ASN A 224 19.95 -26.52 1.60
N VAL A 225 19.40 -27.27 0.63
CA VAL A 225 18.13 -28.01 0.76
C VAL A 225 18.40 -29.49 0.46
N PRO A 226 18.46 -30.38 1.48
CA PRO A 226 18.65 -31.81 1.27
C PRO A 226 17.51 -32.44 0.46
N LEU A 227 17.83 -33.42 -0.39
CA LEU A 227 16.86 -34.15 -1.21
C LEU A 227 15.64 -34.65 -0.41
N LEU A 228 15.84 -35.16 0.81
CA LEU A 228 14.73 -35.62 1.66
C LEU A 228 13.73 -34.49 2.00
N ALA A 229 14.22 -33.28 2.28
CA ALA A 229 13.37 -32.13 2.58
C ALA A 229 12.58 -31.67 1.33
N PHE A 230 13.22 -31.72 0.15
CA PHE A 230 12.54 -31.49 -1.12
C PHE A 230 11.44 -32.53 -1.38
N LEU A 231 11.73 -33.83 -1.20
CA LEU A 231 10.76 -34.92 -1.41
C LEU A 231 9.57 -34.82 -0.44
N GLN A 232 9.80 -34.39 0.80
CA GLN A 232 8.71 -34.10 1.76
C GLN A 232 7.80 -32.97 1.25
N GLN A 233 8.38 -31.84 0.81
CA GLN A 233 7.58 -30.74 0.22
C GLN A 233 6.82 -31.17 -1.04
N ALA A 234 7.41 -32.05 -1.86
CA ALA A 234 6.75 -32.60 -3.04
C ALA A 234 5.57 -33.51 -2.68
N GLN A 235 5.72 -34.37 -1.67
CA GLN A 235 4.62 -35.19 -1.15
C GLN A 235 3.48 -34.34 -0.58
N GLU A 236 3.79 -33.26 0.15
CA GLU A 236 2.78 -32.31 0.64
C GLU A 236 2.01 -31.65 -0.51
N LEU A 237 2.70 -31.19 -1.56
CA LEU A 237 2.06 -30.57 -2.72
C LEU A 237 1.16 -31.58 -3.46
N ILE A 238 1.65 -32.80 -3.70
CA ILE A 238 0.89 -33.87 -4.35
C ILE A 238 -0.32 -34.29 -3.50
N ALA A 239 -0.21 -34.29 -2.18
CA ALA A 239 -1.34 -34.58 -1.28
C ALA A 239 -2.43 -33.50 -1.33
N GLU A 240 -2.08 -32.25 -1.65
CA GLU A 240 -3.02 -31.14 -1.72
C GLU A 240 -3.69 -30.97 -3.10
N ILE A 241 -2.90 -30.96 -4.17
CA ILE A 241 -3.42 -30.71 -5.54
C ILE A 241 -3.50 -31.97 -6.42
N GLY A 242 -3.05 -33.12 -5.93
CA GLY A 242 -2.83 -34.32 -6.76
C GLY A 242 -1.52 -34.23 -7.55
N PRO A 243 -1.15 -35.29 -8.31
CA PRO A 243 -0.03 -35.21 -9.26
C PRO A 243 -0.25 -34.06 -10.27
N PRO A 244 0.78 -33.26 -10.59
CA PRO A 244 0.69 -32.19 -11.59
C PRO A 244 0.31 -32.73 -12.98
N THR A 245 -0.65 -32.06 -13.61
CA THR A 245 -1.19 -32.40 -14.94
C THR A 245 -0.94 -31.32 -15.98
N ALA A 246 -0.87 -30.05 -15.56
CA ALA A 246 -0.54 -28.90 -16.41
C ALA A 246 0.08 -27.76 -15.58
N TRP A 247 0.78 -26.84 -16.24
CA TRP A 247 1.37 -25.66 -15.64
C TRP A 247 1.38 -24.49 -16.62
N ASN A 248 1.27 -23.27 -16.11
CA ASN A 248 1.35 -22.05 -16.92
C ASN A 248 2.17 -20.98 -16.20
N ILE A 249 3.02 -20.26 -16.93
CA ILE A 249 3.79 -19.13 -16.39
C ILE A 249 2.87 -17.90 -16.42
N VAL A 250 2.26 -17.60 -15.28
CA VAL A 250 1.30 -16.49 -15.13
C VAL A 250 1.99 -15.14 -14.91
N GLN A 251 3.24 -15.14 -14.43
CA GLN A 251 4.03 -13.93 -14.24
C GLN A 251 5.52 -14.23 -14.42
N CYS A 252 6.26 -13.33 -15.05
CA CYS A 252 7.72 -13.34 -15.08
C CYS A 252 8.22 -11.90 -14.89
N ARG A 253 9.12 -11.70 -13.91
CA ARG A 253 9.64 -10.37 -13.56
C ARG A 253 11.14 -10.43 -13.20
N PRO A 254 11.96 -9.44 -13.59
CA PRO A 254 13.25 -9.21 -12.96
C PRO A 254 13.07 -8.91 -11.47
N ILE A 255 13.81 -9.61 -10.61
CA ILE A 255 13.83 -9.36 -9.15
C ILE A 255 15.20 -8.92 -8.65
N GLY A 256 16.18 -8.82 -9.54
CA GLY A 256 17.53 -8.33 -9.26
C GLY A 256 18.44 -8.48 -10.49
N PRO A 257 19.70 -8.02 -10.41
CA PRO A 257 20.69 -8.24 -11.46
C PRO A 257 20.77 -9.73 -11.82
N ALA A 258 20.66 -10.04 -13.12
CA ALA A 258 20.73 -11.41 -13.64
C ALA A 258 19.74 -12.41 -12.96
N THR A 259 18.66 -11.93 -12.32
CA THR A 259 17.74 -12.78 -11.55
C THR A 259 16.28 -12.53 -11.95
N LEU A 260 15.59 -13.60 -12.33
CA LEU A 260 14.16 -13.60 -12.69
C LEU A 260 13.36 -14.36 -11.64
N GLY A 261 12.25 -13.78 -11.20
CA GLY A 261 11.21 -14.45 -10.42
C GLY A 261 10.01 -14.74 -11.31
N LEU A 262 9.57 -16.00 -11.34
CA LEU A 262 8.42 -16.47 -12.07
C LEU A 262 7.31 -16.91 -11.11
N GLY A 263 6.08 -16.49 -11.38
CA GLY A 263 4.88 -17.11 -10.85
C GLY A 263 4.38 -18.17 -11.84
N VAL A 264 4.27 -19.41 -11.38
CA VAL A 264 3.77 -20.53 -12.17
C VAL A 264 2.50 -21.06 -11.51
N GLU A 265 1.39 -21.07 -12.22
CA GLU A 265 0.18 -21.74 -11.77
C GLU A 265 0.27 -23.22 -12.16
N VAL A 266 0.27 -24.10 -11.16
CA VAL A 266 0.41 -25.55 -11.33
C VAL A 266 -0.94 -26.20 -11.05
N GLN A 267 -1.50 -26.85 -12.07
CA GLN A 267 -2.74 -27.61 -11.98
C GLN A 267 -2.38 -29.09 -11.74
N GLY A 268 -2.91 -29.67 -10.67
CA GLY A 268 -2.94 -31.11 -10.46
C GLY A 268 -4.35 -31.70 -10.64
N SER A 269 -4.51 -33.00 -10.41
CA SER A 269 -5.79 -33.69 -10.61
C SER A 269 -6.89 -33.31 -9.60
N ALA A 270 -6.55 -32.73 -8.46
CA ALA A 270 -7.49 -32.36 -7.38
C ALA A 270 -7.57 -30.84 -7.11
N GLY A 271 -6.62 -30.03 -7.59
CA GLY A 271 -6.60 -28.59 -7.36
C GLY A 271 -5.50 -27.85 -8.13
N ALA A 272 -5.42 -26.54 -7.91
CA ALA A 272 -4.36 -25.69 -8.47
C ALA A 272 -3.58 -24.99 -7.35
N ARG A 273 -2.26 -24.83 -7.53
CA ARG A 273 -1.36 -24.14 -6.60
C ARG A 273 -0.45 -23.16 -7.35
N PRO A 274 -0.45 -21.86 -7.01
CA PRO A 274 0.61 -20.96 -7.46
C PRO A 274 1.93 -21.32 -6.77
N THR A 275 2.98 -21.49 -7.58
CA THR A 275 4.35 -21.80 -7.18
C THR A 275 5.28 -20.67 -7.64
N ILE A 276 6.25 -20.29 -6.82
CA ILE A 276 7.27 -19.29 -7.18
C ILE A 276 8.55 -20.02 -7.59
N MET A 277 9.09 -19.69 -8.77
CA MET A 277 10.38 -20.21 -9.25
C MET A 277 11.35 -19.05 -9.47
N ILE A 278 12.59 -19.18 -8.99
CA ILE A 278 13.62 -18.15 -9.11
C ILE A 278 14.74 -18.69 -10.00
N PHE A 279 15.04 -17.97 -11.07
CA PHE A 279 16.12 -18.28 -11.99
C PHE A 279 17.25 -17.25 -11.86
N ARG A 280 18.50 -17.72 -11.83
CA ARG A 280 19.69 -16.88 -11.89
C ARG A 280 20.44 -17.16 -13.19
N LYS A 281 20.97 -16.10 -13.83
CA LYS A 281 21.82 -16.25 -15.02
C LYS A 281 23.26 -16.50 -14.58
N GLN A 282 23.84 -17.63 -15.00
CA GLN A 282 25.24 -17.97 -14.80
C GLN A 282 25.93 -17.97 -16.17
N GLY A 283 26.70 -16.92 -16.45
CA GLY A 283 27.21 -16.66 -17.80
C GLY A 283 26.08 -16.45 -18.81
N GLU A 284 25.97 -17.35 -19.79
CA GLU A 284 24.89 -17.32 -20.78
C GLU A 284 23.66 -18.16 -20.39
N THR A 285 23.80 -19.09 -19.45
CA THR A 285 22.74 -20.03 -19.07
C THR A 285 21.86 -19.50 -17.94
N TRP A 286 20.62 -19.99 -17.86
CA TRP A 286 19.72 -19.74 -16.74
C TRP A 286 19.59 -21.01 -15.90
N VAL A 287 19.76 -20.89 -14.58
CA VAL A 287 19.72 -22.02 -13.64
C VAL A 287 18.61 -21.78 -12.63
N LEU A 288 17.85 -22.82 -12.30
CA LEU A 288 16.82 -22.78 -11.27
C LEU A 288 17.48 -22.68 -9.89
N ALA A 289 17.43 -21.50 -9.29
CA ALA A 289 18.07 -21.20 -8.01
C ALA A 289 17.17 -21.48 -6.80
N ASN A 290 15.84 -21.51 -6.98
CA ASN A 290 14.87 -21.86 -5.93
C ASN A 290 13.50 -22.19 -6.55
N SER A 291 12.75 -23.12 -5.94
CA SER A 291 11.31 -23.29 -6.16
C SER A 291 10.57 -23.33 -4.81
N GLN A 292 9.49 -22.57 -4.67
CA GLN A 292 8.72 -22.44 -3.43
C GLN A 292 7.24 -22.75 -3.67
N PHE A 293 6.79 -23.89 -3.13
CA PHE A 293 5.41 -24.40 -3.25
C PHE A 293 4.45 -23.83 -2.20
N ARG A 294 5.01 -23.24 -1.13
CA ARG A 294 4.28 -22.49 -0.10
C ARG A 294 4.66 -21.02 -0.20
N MET A 295 3.66 -20.14 -0.26
CA MET A 295 3.85 -18.73 0.09
C MET A 295 4.26 -18.65 1.58
N PRO A 296 5.19 -17.77 1.97
CA PRO A 296 5.42 -17.47 3.39
C PRO A 296 4.11 -17.00 4.01
N VAL A 297 3.60 -17.75 5.00
CA VAL A 297 2.44 -17.31 5.78
C VAL A 297 2.93 -16.18 6.70
N PRO A 298 2.39 -14.95 6.63
CA PRO A 298 2.69 -13.93 7.62
C PRO A 298 2.36 -14.47 9.00
N ALA A 299 3.27 -14.33 9.97
CA ALA A 299 3.06 -14.84 11.31
C ALA A 299 1.73 -14.33 11.87
N ALA A 300 0.82 -15.25 12.18
CA ALA A 300 -0.55 -14.89 12.53
C ALA A 300 -0.58 -14.14 13.88
N PRO A 301 -1.21 -12.94 13.97
CA PRO A 301 -1.52 -12.35 15.26
C PRO A 301 -2.53 -13.24 16.02
N PRO A 302 -2.53 -13.21 17.36
CA PRO A 302 -3.37 -14.08 18.17
C PRO A 302 -4.87 -13.84 17.90
N ALA A 303 -5.64 -14.93 17.92
CA ALA A 303 -7.04 -14.93 17.47
C ALA A 303 -7.99 -14.14 18.40
N ALA A 304 -8.87 -13.35 17.80
CA ALA A 304 -10.03 -12.74 18.46
C ALA A 304 -11.32 -13.55 18.20
N GLY A 305 -12.32 -13.34 19.07
CA GLY A 305 -13.52 -14.19 19.21
C GLY A 305 -14.60 -14.10 18.12
N PRO A 306 -15.80 -14.66 18.38
CA PRO A 306 -16.74 -15.13 17.35
C PRO A 306 -17.50 -14.02 16.61
N THR A 307 -17.84 -14.33 15.35
CA THR A 307 -18.47 -13.44 14.36
C THR A 307 -20.00 -13.33 14.44
N GLU A 308 -20.52 -12.12 14.28
CA GLU A 308 -21.95 -11.82 14.03
C GLU A 308 -22.32 -11.85 12.52
N PRO A 309 -23.63 -11.93 12.17
CA PRO A 309 -24.08 -12.32 10.83
C PRO A 309 -24.15 -11.19 9.77
N LYS A 310 -24.09 -11.62 8.50
CA LYS A 310 -24.01 -10.77 7.30
C LYS A 310 -25.24 -9.89 7.05
N ARG A 311 -25.00 -8.66 6.56
CA ARG A 311 -25.93 -7.85 5.76
C ARG A 311 -25.44 -7.78 4.29
N PRO A 312 -26.34 -7.64 3.29
CA PRO A 312 -25.96 -7.68 1.87
C PRO A 312 -25.47 -6.33 1.32
N PHE A 313 -24.75 -6.42 0.19
CA PHE A 313 -24.11 -5.34 -0.58
C PHE A 313 -23.03 -4.52 0.14
N GLN A 314 -21.77 -4.82 -0.21
CA GLN A 314 -20.58 -4.07 0.15
C GLN A 314 -19.88 -3.59 -1.13
N THR A 315 -19.45 -2.33 -1.15
CA THR A 315 -18.53 -1.77 -2.13
C THR A 315 -17.10 -1.85 -1.60
N ASP A 316 -16.17 -2.41 -2.38
CA ASP A 316 -14.77 -2.67 -1.99
C ASP A 316 -13.89 -1.40 -1.86
N LEU A 317 -14.24 -0.49 -0.94
CA LEU A 317 -13.39 0.62 -0.49
C LEU A 317 -13.68 0.98 0.99
N LYS A 318 -13.28 0.10 1.92
CA LYS A 318 -13.09 0.45 3.34
C LYS A 318 -11.95 -0.34 3.99
N PRO A 319 -10.83 0.30 4.37
CA PRO A 319 -10.36 0.15 5.75
C PRO A 319 -11.42 0.73 6.70
N ASP A 320 -11.51 0.22 7.92
CA ASP A 320 -12.59 0.57 8.84
C ASP A 320 -12.46 2.03 9.32
N LEU A 321 -13.40 2.88 8.91
CA LEU A 321 -13.42 4.32 9.23
C LEU A 321 -14.58 4.65 10.17
N LYS A 322 -14.26 4.77 11.46
CA LYS A 322 -15.01 5.51 12.50
C LYS A 322 -13.97 6.21 13.38
N PRO A 323 -14.16 7.49 13.73
CA PRO A 323 -15.20 7.83 14.71
C PRO A 323 -16.47 8.43 14.11
N ALA A 324 -17.56 8.41 14.89
CA ALA A 324 -18.75 9.18 14.58
C ALA A 324 -18.55 10.65 14.96
N VAL A 325 -18.92 11.57 14.06
CA VAL A 325 -19.14 12.97 14.43
C VAL A 325 -20.37 13.01 15.36
N PRO A 326 -20.30 13.63 16.55
CA PRO A 326 -21.48 13.78 17.39
C PRO A 326 -22.49 14.69 16.70
N ALA A 327 -23.68 14.16 16.43
CA ALA A 327 -24.81 14.97 15.98
C ALA A 327 -25.14 16.00 17.06
N ALA A 328 -25.48 17.23 16.63
CA ALA A 328 -25.87 18.30 17.55
C ALA A 328 -27.04 17.85 18.44
N SER A 329 -26.88 18.01 19.76
CA SER A 329 -27.93 17.65 20.71
C SER A 329 -29.16 18.51 20.49
N SER A 330 -30.23 17.91 19.99
CA SER A 330 -31.55 18.54 19.95
C SER A 330 -32.02 18.85 21.38
N ALA A 331 -32.48 20.09 21.58
CA ALA A 331 -33.09 20.49 22.84
C ALA A 331 -34.45 19.77 23.04
N PRO A 332 -34.78 19.28 24.24
CA PRO A 332 -36.13 18.84 24.56
C PRO A 332 -37.07 20.05 24.68
N ALA A 333 -38.24 19.96 24.04
CA ALA A 333 -39.33 20.91 24.27
C ALA A 333 -40.03 20.65 25.62
N ALA A 334 -40.72 21.67 26.13
CA ALA A 334 -41.21 21.78 27.50
C ALA A 334 -42.53 21.03 27.79
N GLU A 335 -42.83 20.84 29.08
CA GLU A 335 -44.18 20.84 29.69
C GLU A 335 -44.09 20.91 31.24
N PRO A 336 -45.14 21.23 32.02
CA PRO A 336 -45.58 22.60 32.29
C PRO A 336 -45.59 23.01 33.80
N SER A 337 -45.81 24.30 34.08
CA SER A 337 -45.87 24.87 35.45
C SER A 337 -47.15 24.53 36.22
N PRO A 338 -47.09 24.60 37.57
CA PRO A 338 -48.17 25.13 38.40
C PRO A 338 -47.73 26.36 39.23
N ALA A 339 -48.70 27.17 39.65
CA ALA A 339 -48.56 28.36 40.50
C ALA A 339 -49.84 28.48 41.38
N PRO A 340 -50.00 29.47 42.30
CA PRO A 340 -49.05 30.24 43.12
C PRO A 340 -49.42 30.24 44.64
N ALA A 341 -48.61 30.88 45.50
CA ALA A 341 -49.03 31.36 46.84
C ALA A 341 -48.20 32.60 47.28
N GLN A 342 -48.83 33.54 48.00
CA GLN A 342 -48.33 34.87 48.43
C GLN A 342 -47.87 34.88 49.92
N PRO A 343 -47.63 36.04 50.59
CA PRO A 343 -46.68 37.15 50.36
C PRO A 343 -45.73 37.43 51.56
N ALA A 344 -44.94 38.53 51.49
CA ALA A 344 -43.94 38.98 52.48
C ALA A 344 -44.51 39.58 53.79
N PRO A 345 -43.68 39.83 54.81
CA PRO A 345 -42.94 41.12 54.92
C PRO A 345 -41.45 40.91 55.36
N ALA A 346 -40.56 41.89 55.60
CA ALA A 346 -40.64 43.36 55.69
C ALA A 346 -39.31 44.06 55.25
N GLN A 347 -39.08 45.32 55.65
CA GLN A 347 -37.84 46.12 55.52
C GLN A 347 -37.55 46.83 56.88
N PRO A 348 -36.33 47.38 57.16
CA PRO A 348 -36.11 48.81 56.87
C PRO A 348 -34.66 49.23 56.51
N ALA A 349 -34.55 50.50 56.13
CA ALA A 349 -33.53 51.16 55.32
C ALA A 349 -32.24 51.71 56.01
N ALA A 350 -31.16 51.82 55.20
CA ALA A 350 -30.25 52.99 55.04
C ALA A 350 -29.28 53.38 56.21
N PRO A 351 -28.27 54.30 56.04
CA PRO A 351 -28.01 55.20 54.89
C PRO A 351 -26.55 55.50 54.42
N LEU A 352 -26.46 56.05 53.18
CA LEU A 352 -25.59 57.14 52.63
C LEU A 352 -24.03 57.05 52.57
N GLY A 353 -23.45 57.65 51.51
CA GLY A 353 -22.00 57.70 51.13
C GLY A 353 -21.19 58.84 51.82
N PRO A 354 -20.24 59.57 51.17
CA PRO A 354 -19.80 59.66 49.75
C PRO A 354 -18.33 59.16 49.57
N ASP A 355 -17.48 59.43 48.54
CA ASP A 355 -17.29 60.57 47.63
C ASP A 355 -16.48 60.23 46.35
N ALA A 356 -16.39 61.17 45.40
CA ALA A 356 -15.71 61.05 44.09
C ALA A 356 -14.23 61.54 44.11
N PRO A 357 -13.49 61.66 42.97
CA PRO A 357 -13.81 62.53 41.83
C PRO A 357 -13.85 61.84 40.45
#